data_AF-A0A1G6VDD8-F1
#
_entry.id   AF-A0A1G6VDD8-F1
#
_cell.length_a   1.000
_cell.length_b   1.000
_cell.length_c   1.000
_cell.angle_alpha   90.00
_cell.angle_beta   90.00
_cell.angle_gamma   90.00
#
_symmetry.space_group_name_H-M   'P 1'
#
loop_
_entity.id
_entity.type
_entity.pdbx_description
1 polymer ?
#
loop_
_entity_poly.entity_id
_entity_poly.type
_entity_poly.pdbx_seq_one_letter_code
_entity_poly.pdbx_strand_id
1 'polypeptide(L)'
;MSKHRAPAGGEGRQADNDTAAALVDAAATRKVRWQQLSGPKKALLVVATAVQFGLAGLAWTDLARRKPAEVKGPKRIWGLVIGINFVGPIAYLRFGRKNADN
;
A
#
# COMPACT_ATOMS: atom_id res chain seq x y z
N MET A 1 -39.53 44.50 -28.94
CA MET A 1 -39.44 43.57 -27.79
C MET A 1 -38.98 42.20 -28.30
N SER A 2 -37.66 41.98 -28.47
CA SER A 2 -37.11 40.64 -28.74
C SER A 2 -35.65 40.57 -28.31
N LYS A 3 -35.40 40.24 -27.04
CA LYS A 3 -34.09 39.77 -26.57
C LYS A 3 -34.21 38.27 -26.33
N HIS A 4 -33.63 37.46 -27.21
CA HIS A 4 -33.34 36.03 -27.04
C HIS A 4 -32.68 35.56 -28.34
N ARG A 5 -31.66 34.70 -28.38
CA ARG A 5 -30.84 33.99 -27.40
C ARG A 5 -29.65 33.47 -28.23
N ALA A 6 -28.43 33.52 -27.72
CA ALA A 6 -27.31 32.80 -28.32
C ALA A 6 -27.12 31.47 -27.57
N PRO A 7 -27.25 30.32 -28.24
CA PRO A 7 -26.68 29.08 -27.72
C PRO A 7 -25.80 28.42 -28.79
N ALA A 8 -24.48 28.60 -28.71
CA ALA A 8 -23.54 27.81 -29.52
C ALA A 8 -22.18 27.78 -28.83
N GLY A 9 -22.03 26.91 -27.83
CA GLY A 9 -20.76 26.71 -27.14
C GLY A 9 -20.72 25.54 -26.15
N GLY A 10 -21.83 24.80 -25.99
CA GLY A 10 -21.95 23.69 -25.03
C GLY A 10 -21.67 22.30 -25.60
N GLU A 11 -21.99 22.04 -26.87
CA GLU A 11 -21.91 20.68 -27.45
C GLU A 11 -20.48 20.12 -27.53
N GLY A 12 -19.52 20.93 -27.97
CA GLY A 12 -18.11 20.50 -28.03
C GLY A 12 -17.46 20.33 -26.65
N ARG A 13 -18.01 21.01 -25.64
CA ARG A 13 -17.55 20.99 -24.25
C ARG A 13 -18.26 19.95 -23.38
N GLN A 14 -19.19 19.20 -23.96
CA GLN A 14 -19.82 18.06 -23.32
C GLN A 14 -19.17 16.77 -23.80
N ALA A 15 -18.90 16.66 -25.11
CA ALA A 15 -18.26 15.50 -25.71
C ALA A 15 -16.82 15.27 -25.21
N ASP A 16 -16.05 16.34 -24.95
CA ASP A 16 -14.72 16.27 -24.35
C ASP A 16 -14.77 15.77 -22.89
N ASN A 17 -15.75 16.22 -22.11
CA ASN A 17 -15.98 15.81 -20.72
C ASN A 17 -16.45 14.36 -20.63
N ASP A 18 -17.32 13.92 -21.53
CA ASP A 18 -17.81 12.53 -21.57
C ASP A 18 -16.67 11.56 -21.91
N THR A 19 -15.76 11.97 -22.80
CA THR A 19 -14.56 11.20 -23.15
C THR A 19 -13.57 11.15 -21.99
N ALA A 20 -13.31 12.29 -21.33
CA ALA A 20 -12.45 12.35 -20.15
C ALA A 20 -12.98 11.50 -19.00
N ALA A 21 -14.29 11.56 -18.74
CA ALA A 21 -14.95 10.74 -17.73
C ALA A 21 -14.81 9.25 -18.05
N ALA A 22 -15.01 8.84 -19.31
CA ALA A 22 -14.87 7.45 -19.73
C ALA A 22 -13.42 6.92 -19.59
N LEU A 23 -12.41 7.75 -19.86
CA LEU A 23 -11.00 7.36 -19.69
C LEU A 23 -10.61 7.19 -18.22
N VAL A 24 -11.10 8.08 -17.35
CA VAL A 24 -10.89 7.99 -15.89
C VAL A 24 -11.60 6.76 -15.34
N ASP A 25 -12.83 6.50 -15.77
CA ASP A 25 -13.60 5.33 -15.32
C ASP A 25 -12.95 4.03 -15.81
N ALA A 26 -12.50 3.97 -17.06
CA ALA A 26 -11.77 2.82 -17.62
C ALA A 26 -10.41 2.60 -16.93
N ALA A 27 -9.72 3.66 -16.51
CA ALA A 27 -8.52 3.56 -15.70
C ALA A 27 -8.82 3.07 -14.27
N ALA A 28 -9.91 3.55 -13.67
CA ALA A 28 -10.36 3.18 -12.33
C ALA A 28 -10.88 1.73 -12.26
N THR A 29 -11.53 1.22 -13.32
CA THR A 29 -12.07 -0.14 -13.40
C THR A 29 -11.08 -1.19 -13.89
N ARG A 30 -9.83 -0.83 -14.22
CA ARG A 30 -8.83 -1.79 -14.69
C ARG A 30 -8.40 -2.74 -13.56
N LYS A 31 -9.15 -3.83 -13.42
CA LYS A 31 -8.88 -4.90 -12.46
C LYS A 31 -7.68 -5.72 -12.93
N VAL A 32 -6.59 -5.71 -12.17
CA VAL A 32 -5.41 -6.55 -12.47
C VAL A 32 -5.80 -8.02 -12.30
N ARG A 33 -5.90 -8.75 -13.42
CA ARG A 33 -6.22 -10.18 -13.40
C ARG A 33 -4.94 -10.98 -13.23
N TRP A 34 -4.93 -11.89 -12.26
CA TRP A 34 -3.80 -12.79 -11.96
C TRP A 34 -3.29 -13.56 -13.20
N GLN A 35 -4.19 -13.96 -14.10
CA GLN A 35 -3.85 -14.67 -15.33
C GLN A 35 -3.16 -13.78 -16.39
N GLN A 36 -3.23 -12.45 -16.25
CA GLN A 36 -2.60 -11.49 -17.16
C GLN A 36 -1.22 -11.00 -16.68
N LEU A 37 -0.77 -11.41 -15.49
CA LEU A 37 0.58 -11.13 -15.03
C LEU A 37 1.56 -12.04 -15.79
N SER A 38 2.56 -11.45 -16.45
CA SER A 38 3.65 -12.23 -17.03
C SER A 38 4.34 -13.05 -15.93
N GLY A 39 4.86 -14.23 -16.28
CA GLY A 39 5.54 -15.15 -15.34
C GLY A 39 6.48 -14.45 -14.35
N PRO A 40 7.36 -13.53 -14.80
CA PRO A 40 8.24 -12.77 -13.92
C PRO A 40 7.52 -11.88 -12.89
N LYS A 41 6.42 -11.21 -13.29
CA LYS A 41 5.65 -10.33 -12.39
C LYS A 41 4.94 -11.13 -11.30
N LYS A 42 4.38 -12.30 -11.67
CA LYS A 42 3.75 -13.21 -10.70
C LYS A 42 4.79 -13.76 -9.71
N ALA A 43 5.97 -14.16 -10.20
CA ALA A 43 7.07 -14.63 -9.35
C ALA A 43 7.52 -13.54 -8.36
N LEU A 44 7.71 -12.30 -8.84
CA LEU A 44 8.09 -11.17 -7.98
C LEU A 44 7.05 -10.92 -6.89
N LEU A 45 5.76 -10.95 -7.23
CA LEU A 45 4.68 -10.76 -6.26
C LEU A 45 4.69 -11.86 -5.18
N VAL A 46 4.85 -13.12 -5.57
CA VAL A 46 4.92 -14.25 -4.64
C VAL A 46 6.14 -14.11 -3.72
N VAL A 47 7.31 -13.81 -4.27
CA VAL A 47 8.54 -13.62 -3.49
C VAL A 47 8.40 -12.45 -2.53
N ALA A 48 7.93 -11.28 -2.99
CA ALA A 48 7.75 -10.11 -2.14
C ALA A 48 6.78 -10.41 -1.00
N THR A 49 5.68 -11.10 -1.29
CA THR A 49 4.68 -11.49 -0.28
C THR A 49 5.29 -12.45 0.74
N ALA A 50 6.01 -13.48 0.30
CA ALA A 50 6.67 -14.44 1.18
C ALA A 50 7.72 -13.76 2.09
N VAL A 51 8.54 -12.87 1.52
CA VAL A 51 9.53 -12.09 2.27
C VAL A 51 8.85 -11.20 3.31
N GLN A 52 7.76 -10.51 2.95
CA GLN A 52 7.03 -9.64 3.87
C GLN A 52 6.48 -10.40 5.07
N PHE A 53 5.73 -11.48 4.82
CA PHE A 53 5.12 -12.28 5.88
C PHE A 53 6.16 -13.02 6.71
N GLY A 54 7.23 -13.52 6.09
CA GLY A 54 8.36 -14.12 6.80
C GLY A 54 9.03 -13.11 7.74
N LEU A 55 9.33 -11.91 7.25
CA LEU A 55 9.97 -10.87 8.04
C LEU A 55 9.07 -10.38 9.19
N ALA A 56 7.78 -10.15 8.92
CA ALA A 56 6.81 -9.76 9.95
C ALA A 56 6.62 -10.86 11.01
N GLY A 57 6.51 -12.13 10.58
CA GLY A 57 6.40 -13.28 11.46
C GLY A 57 7.63 -13.44 12.38
N LEU A 58 8.84 -13.30 11.82
CA LEU A 58 10.08 -13.31 12.60
C LEU A 58 10.12 -12.14 13.60
N ALA A 59 9.76 -10.93 13.18
CA ALA A 59 9.75 -9.76 14.03
C ALA A 59 8.75 -9.88 15.20
N TRP A 60 7.50 -10.32 14.94
CA TRP A 60 6.53 -10.57 16.00
C TRP A 60 6.94 -11.73 16.91
N THR A 61 7.55 -12.78 16.36
CA THR A 61 8.06 -13.90 17.17
C THR A 61 9.18 -13.46 18.11
N ASP A 62 10.15 -12.68 17.59
CA ASP A 62 11.23 -12.10 18.41
C ASP A 62 10.66 -11.15 19.47
N LEU A 63 9.70 -10.28 19.11
CA LEU A 63 9.02 -9.39 20.05
C LEU A 63 8.28 -10.17 21.14
N ALA A 64 7.58 -11.25 20.79
CA ALA A 64 6.85 -12.08 21.75
C ALA A 64 7.80 -12.73 22.76
N ARG A 65 8.91 -13.29 22.27
CA ARG A 65 9.90 -14.01 23.08
C ARG A 65 10.76 -13.10 23.97
N ARG A 66 11.05 -11.87 23.53
CA ARG A 66 11.89 -10.92 24.31
C ARG A 66 11.19 -10.40 25.55
N LYS A 67 11.95 -10.26 26.64
CA LYS A 67 11.46 -9.63 27.87
C LYS A 67 11.24 -8.13 27.64
N PRO A 68 10.30 -7.47 28.34
CA PRO A 68 10.06 -6.03 28.18
C PRO A 68 11.31 -5.16 28.36
N ALA A 69 12.26 -5.58 29.21
CA ALA A 69 13.52 -4.88 29.44
C ALA A 69 14.46 -4.86 28.21
N GLU A 70 14.33 -5.85 27.31
CA GLU A 70 15.16 -6.04 26.12
C GLU A 70 14.59 -5.34 24.87
N VAL A 71 13.51 -4.58 25.04
CA VAL A 71 12.82 -3.87 23.97
C VAL A 71 12.87 -2.36 24.26
N LYS A 72 13.13 -1.54 23.24
CA LYS A 72 13.13 -0.08 23.37
C LYS A 72 11.69 0.45 23.38
N GLY A 73 11.09 0.51 24.57
CA GLY A 73 9.74 1.05 24.77
C GLY A 73 8.65 -0.03 24.81
N PRO A 74 7.36 0.37 24.75
CA PRO A 74 6.25 -0.55 24.95
C PRO A 74 6.12 -1.61 23.86
N LYS A 75 6.07 -2.90 24.25
CA LYS A 75 5.91 -4.03 23.31
C LYS A 75 4.71 -3.86 22.37
N ARG A 76 3.59 -3.32 22.88
CA ARG A 76 2.37 -3.07 22.08
C ARG A 76 2.62 -2.13 20.89
N ILE A 77 3.44 -1.10 21.07
CA ILE A 77 3.74 -0.13 20.00
C ILE A 77 4.56 -0.84 18.92
N TRP A 78 5.58 -1.61 19.31
CA TRP A 78 6.35 -2.40 18.35
C TRP A 78 5.49 -3.43 17.63
N GLY A 79 4.51 -4.04 18.30
CA GLY A 79 3.54 -4.92 17.66
C GLY A 79 2.77 -4.24 16.53
N LEU A 80 2.29 -3.03 16.76
CA LEU A 80 1.61 -2.21 15.75
C LEU A 80 2.56 -1.78 14.63
N VAL A 81 3.77 -1.32 14.97
CA VAL A 81 4.79 -0.88 14.01
C VAL A 81 5.15 -2.01 13.05
N ILE A 82 5.39 -3.23 13.54
CA ILE A 82 5.71 -4.40 12.71
C ILE A 82 4.60 -4.71 11.68
N GLY A 83 3.35 -4.34 11.95
CA GLY A 83 2.25 -4.48 10.99
C GLY A 83 2.33 -3.54 9.78
N ILE A 84 3.22 -2.54 9.80
CA ILE A 84 3.34 -1.53 8.74
C ILE A 84 4.34 -2.00 7.66
N ASN A 85 3.82 -2.72 6.66
CA ASN A 85 4.56 -3.14 5.47
C ASN A 85 5.97 -3.70 5.78
N PHE A 86 6.98 -3.43 4.94
CA PHE A 86 8.37 -3.82 5.20
C PHE A 86 9.07 -2.89 6.21
N VAL A 87 8.63 -1.63 6.30
CA VAL A 87 9.26 -0.61 7.15
C VAL A 87 9.17 -0.99 8.62
N GLY A 88 8.02 -1.50 9.05
CA GLY A 88 7.74 -1.91 10.41
C GLY A 88 8.67 -3.00 10.95
N PRO A 89 8.69 -4.18 10.33
CA PRO A 89 9.56 -5.28 10.74
C PRO A 89 11.05 -4.88 10.70
N ILE A 90 11.49 -4.15 9.67
CA ILE A 90 12.88 -3.65 9.57
C ILE A 90 13.20 -2.69 10.71
N ALA A 91 12.32 -1.71 10.98
CA ALA A 91 12.51 -0.75 12.06
C ALA A 91 12.60 -1.44 13.43
N TYR A 92 11.75 -2.44 13.68
CA TYR A 92 11.81 -3.22 14.91
C TYR A 92 13.12 -3.98 15.07
N LEU A 93 13.52 -4.74 14.03
CA LEU A 93 14.74 -5.54 14.08
C LEU A 93 15.99 -4.68 14.23
N ARG A 94 15.98 -3.44 13.72
CA ARG A 94 17.13 -2.54 13.76
C ARG A 94 17.18 -1.63 14.99
N PHE A 95 16.02 -1.13 15.44
CA PHE A 95 15.95 -0.12 16.50
C PHE A 95 15.15 -0.56 17.72
N GLY A 96 14.19 -1.48 17.57
CA GLY A 96 13.33 -1.95 18.66
C GLY A 96 14.00 -2.90 19.64
N ARG A 97 15.08 -3.57 19.21
CA ARG A 97 15.87 -4.47 20.05
C ARG A 97 16.88 -3.69 20.91
N LYS A 98 16.98 -4.04 22.19
CA LYS A 98 18.16 -3.78 23.01
C LYS A 98 19.02 -5.03 23.00
N ASN A 99 20.32 -4.86 22.81
CA ASN A 99 21.25 -5.92 23.16
C ASN A 99 21.25 -6.01 24.69
N ALA A 100 21.20 -7.23 25.23
CA ALA A 100 21.78 -7.42 26.54
C ALA A 100 23.24 -6.94 26.42
N ASP A 101 23.73 -6.19 27.40
CA ASP A 101 25.11 -5.70 27.57
C ASP A 101 25.21 -4.16 27.52
N ASN A 102 24.92 -3.57 28.69
CA ASN A 102 25.75 -2.64 29.46
C ASN A 102 25.07 -2.36 30.80
#